data_AF-A0A9P7L1U0-F1
#
_entry.id   AF-A0A9P7L1U0-F1
#
_cell.length_a   1.000
_cell.length_b   1.000
_cell.length_c   1.000
_cell.angle_alpha   90.00
_cell.angle_beta   90.00
_cell.angle_gamma   90.00
#
_symmetry.space_group_name_H-M   'P 1'
#
loop_
_entity.id
_entity.type
_entity.pdbx_description
1 polymer ?
#
loop_
_entity_poly.entity_id
_entity_poly.type
_entity_poly.pdbx_seq_one_letter_code
_entity_poly.pdbx_strand_id
1 'polypeptide(L)'
;MLATAPDLKNPKETKVISLSIWDNPGDRAPNPDIPAVAPPKNHPERKDCNPARLKAYSEATMKARKDIFVSRFGQRQLSLRQMATLPDYWKRGAASKLLTWGMERARKEGVAIPMFAGNMGKLLYVKFGFKERGRVKIQALGESEVVYEIAMAWDPRDESGEVSEGSGRN
;
A
#
# COMPACT_ATOMS: atom_id res chain seq x y z
N MET A 1 -9.30 -7.34 -3.09
CA MET A 1 -9.49 -7.59 -4.54
C MET A 1 -8.52 -8.67 -5.00
N LEU A 2 -8.93 -9.52 -5.94
CA LEU A 2 -8.12 -10.64 -6.45
C LEU A 2 -8.00 -10.56 -7.98
N ALA A 3 -6.89 -11.05 -8.52
CA ALA A 3 -6.73 -11.28 -9.95
C ALA A 3 -6.39 -12.75 -10.21
N THR A 4 -7.01 -13.31 -11.23
CA THR A 4 -6.84 -14.71 -11.62
C THR A 4 -6.28 -14.82 -13.03
N ALA A 5 -5.59 -15.94 -13.30
CA ALA A 5 -5.12 -16.32 -14.64
C ALA A 5 -5.03 -17.86 -14.73
N PRO A 6 -4.93 -18.43 -15.95
CA PRO A 6 -4.67 -19.87 -16.11
C PRO A 6 -3.39 -20.31 -15.41
N ASP A 7 -3.38 -21.50 -14.80
CA ASP A 7 -2.16 -22.06 -14.21
C ASP A 7 -1.14 -22.39 -15.32
N LEU A 8 0.12 -21.97 -15.14
CA LEU A 8 1.22 -22.29 -16.05
C LEU A 8 1.49 -23.80 -16.16
N LYS A 9 1.18 -24.58 -15.12
CA LYS A 9 1.36 -26.05 -15.13
C LYS A 9 0.14 -26.79 -15.69
N ASN A 10 -1.05 -26.27 -15.45
CA ASN A 10 -2.30 -26.81 -15.99
C ASN A 10 -3.19 -25.68 -16.51
N PRO A 11 -3.10 -25.34 -17.82
CA PRO A 11 -3.84 -24.21 -18.39
C PRO A 11 -5.37 -24.33 -18.33
N LYS A 12 -5.91 -25.52 -18.04
CA LYS A 12 -7.35 -25.72 -17.84
C LYS A 12 -7.83 -25.25 -16.46
N GLU A 13 -6.93 -25.03 -15.52
CA GLU A 13 -7.23 -24.56 -14.17
C GLU A 13 -7.00 -23.07 -14.02
N THR A 14 -7.84 -22.42 -13.20
CA THR A 14 -7.70 -20.99 -12.86
C THR A 14 -7.06 -20.85 -11.49
N LYS A 15 -6.07 -19.95 -11.39
CA LYS A 15 -5.32 -19.68 -10.15
C LYS A 15 -5.46 -18.22 -9.74
N VAL A 16 -5.52 -17.96 -8.44
CA VAL A 16 -5.32 -16.60 -7.90
C VAL A 16 -3.84 -16.26 -8.03
N ILE A 17 -3.53 -15.28 -8.88
CA ILE A 17 -2.15 -14.89 -9.19
C ILE A 17 -1.74 -13.59 -8.53
N SER A 18 -2.70 -12.80 -8.05
CA SER A 18 -2.44 -11.55 -7.38
C SER A 18 -3.57 -11.19 -6.43
N LEU A 19 -3.23 -10.52 -5.32
CA LEU A 19 -4.19 -10.02 -4.35
C LEU A 19 -3.81 -8.60 -3.92
N SER A 20 -4.82 -7.84 -3.51
CA SER A 20 -4.65 -6.56 -2.84
C SER A 20 -5.64 -6.39 -1.69
N ILE A 21 -5.16 -5.93 -0.54
CA ILE A 21 -5.94 -5.65 0.67
C ILE A 21 -5.97 -4.13 0.89
N TRP A 22 -7.18 -3.60 1.08
CA TRP A 22 -7.45 -2.17 1.17
C TRP A 22 -8.21 -1.86 2.45
N ASP A 23 -7.84 -0.75 3.09
CA ASP A 23 -8.55 -0.21 4.24
C ASP A 23 -9.49 0.86 3.74
N ASN A 24 -10.79 0.61 3.94
CA ASN A 24 -11.83 1.54 3.50
C ASN A 24 -11.63 2.90 4.17
N PRO A 25 -11.97 4.01 3.47
CA PRO A 25 -12.10 5.30 4.10
C PRO A 25 -13.23 5.21 5.12
N GLY A 26 -12.86 5.03 6.39
CA GLY A 26 -13.79 4.91 7.50
C GLY A 26 -13.72 6.15 8.37
N ASP A 27 -14.88 6.61 8.83
CA ASP A 27 -15.00 7.59 9.91
C ASP A 27 -15.02 6.90 11.29
N ARG A 28 -15.08 5.56 11.32
CA ARG A 28 -15.06 4.77 12.54
C ARG A 28 -13.64 4.50 13.00
N ALA A 29 -13.37 4.87 14.24
CA ALA A 29 -12.22 4.36 14.96
C ALA A 29 -12.18 2.81 14.88
N PRO A 30 -10.97 2.21 14.84
CA PRO A 30 -10.84 0.77 14.99
C PRO A 30 -11.64 0.32 16.21
N ASN A 31 -12.51 -0.70 16.07
CA ASN A 31 -13.25 -1.21 17.20
C ASN A 31 -12.25 -1.82 18.20
N PRO A 32 -12.10 -1.26 19.42
CA PRO A 32 -11.14 -1.76 20.41
C PRO A 32 -11.50 -3.16 20.91
N ASP A 33 -12.76 -3.58 20.73
CA ASP A 33 -13.27 -4.88 21.18
C ASP A 33 -13.03 -5.99 20.16
N ILE A 34 -12.41 -5.69 19.00
CA ILE A 34 -11.94 -6.76 18.11
C ILE A 34 -10.79 -7.46 18.85
N PRO A 35 -10.94 -8.76 19.19
CA PRO A 35 -9.89 -9.47 19.86
C PRO A 35 -8.64 -9.41 18.99
N ALA A 36 -7.52 -8.97 19.56
CA ALA A 36 -6.24 -9.19 18.91
C ALA A 36 -6.14 -10.70 18.66
N VAL A 37 -6.15 -11.09 17.38
CA VAL A 37 -5.94 -12.50 17.03
C VAL A 37 -4.58 -12.84 17.60
N ALA A 38 -4.56 -13.73 18.59
CA ALA A 38 -3.31 -14.19 19.17
C ALA A 38 -2.43 -14.64 18.00
N PRO A 39 -1.17 -14.16 17.93
CA PRO A 39 -0.28 -14.59 16.87
C PRO A 39 -0.28 -16.13 16.86
N PRO A 40 -0.36 -16.77 15.69
CA PRO A 40 -0.27 -18.22 15.62
C PRO A 40 0.97 -18.66 16.42
N LYS A 41 0.86 -19.79 17.13
CA LYS A 41 1.93 -20.33 18.00
C LYS A 41 3.28 -20.07 17.33
N ASN A 42 4.17 -19.37 18.06
CA ASN A 42 5.47 -18.96 17.57
C ASN A 42 6.07 -20.07 16.69
N HIS A 43 6.26 -19.74 15.44
CA HIS A 43 7.10 -20.48 14.52
C HIS A 43 8.51 -19.87 14.69
N PRO A 44 9.32 -20.28 15.67
CA PRO A 44 10.64 -19.66 15.94
C PRO A 44 11.56 -19.67 14.70
N GLU A 45 11.30 -20.54 13.73
CA GLU A 45 11.96 -20.62 12.44
C GLU A 45 11.57 -19.51 11.44
N ARG A 46 10.45 -18.81 11.66
CA ARG A 46 9.93 -17.76 10.77
C ARG A 46 10.69 -16.46 10.98
N LYS A 47 11.75 -16.28 10.18
CA LYS A 47 12.56 -15.04 10.15
C LYS A 47 11.72 -13.78 9.88
N ASP A 48 10.58 -13.91 9.20
CA ASP A 48 9.63 -12.84 8.87
C ASP A 48 8.72 -12.41 10.03
N CYS A 49 8.74 -13.13 11.16
CA CYS A 49 7.88 -12.88 12.32
C CYS A 49 8.66 -12.59 13.62
N ASN A 50 9.91 -12.12 13.52
CA ASN A 50 10.70 -11.73 14.69
C ASN A 50 9.98 -10.59 15.48
N PRO A 51 9.67 -10.78 16.78
CA PRO A 51 8.90 -9.80 17.55
C PRO A 51 9.54 -8.42 17.66
N ALA A 52 10.87 -8.35 17.79
CA ALA A 52 11.58 -7.07 17.89
C ALA A 52 11.51 -6.29 16.57
N ARG A 53 11.67 -6.98 15.44
CA ARG A 53 11.54 -6.38 14.10
C ARG A 53 10.10 -5.94 13.81
N LEU A 54 9.11 -6.76 14.18
CA LEU A 54 7.68 -6.41 14.04
C LEU A 54 7.32 -5.19 14.89
N LYS A 55 7.82 -5.11 16.13
CA LYS A 55 7.63 -3.94 16.99
C LYS A 55 8.24 -2.68 16.37
N ALA A 56 9.50 -2.74 15.95
CA ALA A 56 10.18 -1.62 15.31
C ALA A 56 9.46 -1.16 14.02
N TYR A 57 9.00 -2.11 13.19
CA TYR A 57 8.22 -1.82 12.01
C TYR A 57 6.89 -1.12 12.34
N SER A 58 6.14 -1.65 13.31
CA SER A 58 4.85 -1.09 13.72
C SER A 58 4.99 0.33 14.26
N GLU A 59 5.92 0.56 15.19
CA GLU A 59 6.15 1.88 15.79
C GLU A 59 6.56 2.92 14.74
N ALA A 60 7.51 2.57 13.87
CA ALA A 60 8.00 3.47 12.82
C ALA A 60 6.90 3.80 11.80
N THR A 61 6.15 2.81 11.32
CA THR A 61 5.12 3.01 10.29
C THR A 61 3.84 3.66 10.85
N MET A 62 3.45 3.40 12.09
CA MET A 62 2.34 4.12 12.73
C MET A 62 2.66 5.60 12.91
N LYS A 63 3.86 5.92 13.41
CA LYS A 63 4.33 7.30 13.53
C LYS A 63 4.35 7.99 12.17
N ALA A 64 4.98 7.36 11.18
CA ALA A 64 5.04 7.91 9.82
C ALA A 64 3.66 8.08 9.17
N ARG A 65 2.73 7.14 9.39
CA ARG A 65 1.35 7.27 8.90
C ARG A 65 0.69 8.52 9.46
N LYS A 66 0.83 8.77 10.76
CA LYS A 66 0.28 9.99 11.39
C LYS A 66 0.93 11.25 10.80
N ASP A 67 2.26 11.27 10.76
CA ASP A 67 3.02 12.48 10.42
C ASP A 67 2.99 12.82 8.93
N ILE A 68 2.92 11.83 8.04
CA ILE A 68 3.01 12.02 6.58
C ILE A 68 1.63 11.97 5.92
N PHE A 69 0.79 11.01 6.30
CA PHE A 69 -0.48 10.78 5.60
C PHE A 69 -1.64 11.47 6.29
N VAL A 70 -1.86 11.22 7.58
CA VAL A 70 -3.01 11.78 8.31
C VAL A 70 -2.92 13.31 8.40
N SER A 71 -1.73 13.84 8.70
CA SER A 71 -1.49 15.29 8.75
C SER A 71 -1.84 16.01 7.44
N ARG A 72 -1.70 15.33 6.29
CA ARG A 72 -1.89 15.90 4.95
C ARG A 72 -3.26 15.63 4.35
N PHE A 73 -3.76 14.41 4.49
CA PHE A 73 -4.96 13.93 3.82
C PHE A 73 -6.16 13.76 4.76
N GLY A 74 -5.98 14.01 6.06
CA GLY A 74 -7.01 13.78 7.08
C GLY A 74 -7.17 12.30 7.43
N GLN A 75 -8.18 11.94 8.22
CA GLN A 75 -8.40 10.54 8.61
C GLN A 75 -9.05 9.70 7.50
N ARG A 76 -9.90 10.32 6.68
CA ARG A 76 -10.69 9.65 5.64
C ARG A 76 -9.84 9.39 4.39
N GLN A 77 -9.23 8.21 4.32
CA GLN A 77 -8.30 7.80 3.25
C GLN A 77 -8.57 6.34 2.82
N LEU A 78 -8.37 6.01 1.55
CA LEU A 78 -8.40 4.62 1.07
C LEU A 78 -6.98 4.06 1.07
N SER A 79 -6.56 3.38 2.14
CA SER A 79 -5.16 2.92 2.25
C SER A 79 -4.94 1.57 1.58
N LEU A 80 -3.88 1.43 0.78
CA LEU A 80 -3.43 0.10 0.34
C LEU A 80 -2.56 -0.51 1.44
N ARG A 81 -2.99 -1.65 1.99
CA ARG A 81 -2.26 -2.34 3.06
C ARG A 81 -1.25 -3.32 2.51
N GLN A 82 -1.67 -4.14 1.56
CA GLN A 82 -0.83 -5.18 0.96
C GLN A 82 -1.23 -5.38 -0.50
N MET A 83 -0.23 -5.57 -1.36
CA MET A 83 -0.43 -6.05 -2.71
C MET A 83 0.70 -7.00 -3.07
N ALA A 84 0.35 -8.16 -3.61
CA ALA A 84 1.30 -9.18 -4.01
C ALA A 84 0.86 -9.82 -5.31
N THR A 85 1.82 -10.17 -6.14
CA THR A 85 1.65 -10.95 -7.36
C THR A 85 2.63 -12.12 -7.32
N LEU A 86 2.19 -13.32 -7.72
CA LEU A 86 3.08 -14.48 -7.85
C LEU A 86 4.21 -14.17 -8.84
N PRO A 87 5.49 -14.51 -8.53
CA PRO A 87 6.63 -14.18 -9.37
C PRO A 87 6.50 -14.61 -10.84
N ASP A 88 6.01 -15.82 -11.09
CA ASP A 88 5.86 -16.36 -12.46
C ASP A 88 4.84 -15.57 -13.31
N TYR A 89 4.02 -14.74 -12.66
CA TYR A 89 2.99 -13.90 -13.27
C TYR A 89 3.33 -12.40 -13.22
N TRP A 90 4.55 -12.03 -12.82
CA TRP A 90 5.01 -10.65 -12.87
C TRP A 90 5.04 -10.09 -14.28
N LYS A 91 4.94 -8.75 -14.38
CA LYS A 91 4.97 -7.98 -15.64
C LYS A 91 3.84 -8.33 -16.62
N ARG A 92 2.73 -8.90 -16.14
CA ARG A 92 1.51 -9.22 -16.92
C ARG A 92 0.31 -8.34 -16.57
N GLY A 93 0.51 -7.23 -15.89
CA GLY A 93 -0.54 -6.25 -15.57
C GLY A 93 -1.47 -6.61 -14.41
N ALA A 94 -1.26 -7.73 -13.70
CA ALA A 94 -2.11 -8.13 -12.58
C ALA A 94 -2.15 -7.06 -11.46
N ALA A 95 -0.98 -6.62 -10.98
CA ALA A 95 -0.88 -5.56 -9.97
C ALA A 95 -1.48 -4.23 -10.46
N SER A 96 -1.27 -3.88 -11.74
CA SER A 96 -1.86 -2.70 -12.37
C SER A 96 -3.40 -2.74 -12.31
N LYS A 97 -4.01 -3.88 -12.63
CA LYS A 97 -5.47 -4.05 -12.56
C LYS A 97 -6.01 -3.87 -11.14
N LEU A 98 -5.31 -4.41 -10.14
CA LEU A 98 -5.69 -4.25 -8.73
C LEU A 98 -5.55 -2.80 -8.26
N LEU A 99 -4.50 -2.10 -8.68
CA LEU A 99 -4.27 -0.70 -8.36
C LEU A 99 -5.29 0.22 -9.03
N THR A 100 -5.61 0.00 -10.31
CA THR A 100 -6.64 0.75 -11.04
C THR A 100 -7.99 0.69 -10.33
N TRP A 101 -8.42 -0.50 -9.88
CA TRP A 101 -9.66 -0.65 -9.12
C TRP A 101 -9.67 0.24 -7.86
N GLY A 102 -8.55 0.29 -7.13
CA GLY A 102 -8.41 1.12 -5.94
C GLY A 102 -8.47 2.62 -6.26
N MET A 103 -7.79 3.05 -7.34
CA MET A 103 -7.82 4.43 -7.81
C MET A 103 -9.20 4.85 -8.27
N GLU A 104 -9.92 4.03 -9.04
CA GLU A 104 -11.31 4.30 -9.43
C GLU A 104 -12.21 4.47 -8.22
N ARG A 105 -12.05 3.62 -7.20
CA ARG A 105 -12.79 3.75 -5.95
C ARG A 105 -12.45 5.06 -5.22
N ALA A 106 -11.17 5.39 -5.12
CA ALA A 106 -10.72 6.63 -4.48
C ALA A 106 -11.20 7.89 -5.24
N ARG A 107 -11.25 7.87 -6.58
CA ARG A 107 -11.89 8.93 -7.39
C ARG A 107 -13.36 9.11 -7.00
N LYS A 108 -14.13 8.03 -6.93
CA LYS A 108 -15.56 8.07 -6.56
C LYS A 108 -15.79 8.62 -5.14
N GLU A 109 -14.89 8.31 -4.22
CA GLU A 109 -14.98 8.71 -2.81
C GLU A 109 -14.38 10.10 -2.52
N GLY A 110 -13.59 10.65 -3.46
CA GLY A 110 -12.86 11.91 -3.30
C GLY A 110 -11.74 11.84 -2.26
N VAL A 111 -11.09 10.69 -2.10
CA VAL A 111 -10.06 10.46 -1.05
C VAL A 111 -8.70 10.11 -1.65
N ALA A 112 -7.62 10.42 -0.91
CA ALA A 112 -6.28 10.02 -1.28
C ALA A 112 -6.02 8.53 -0.97
N ILE A 113 -5.02 7.96 -1.66
CA ILE A 113 -4.49 6.63 -1.45
C ILE A 113 -3.07 6.73 -0.89
N PRO A 114 -2.88 6.62 0.44
CA PRO A 114 -1.56 6.46 1.05
C PRO A 114 -1.09 5.00 1.01
N MET A 115 0.23 4.80 0.95
CA MET A 115 0.85 3.50 1.20
C MET A 115 2.34 3.62 1.56
N PHE A 116 2.86 2.59 2.20
CA PHE A 116 4.30 2.35 2.28
C PHE A 116 4.68 1.36 1.18
N ALA A 117 5.62 1.75 0.33
CA ALA A 117 6.08 0.97 -0.80
C ALA A 117 7.53 0.53 -0.58
N GLY A 118 7.75 -0.79 -0.71
CA GLY A 118 9.09 -1.33 -0.86
C GLY A 118 9.72 -0.94 -2.21
N ASN A 119 11.05 -1.04 -2.28
CA ASN A 119 11.83 -0.62 -3.46
C ASN A 119 11.34 -1.22 -4.78
N MET A 120 10.96 -2.51 -4.78
CA MET A 120 10.48 -3.21 -5.97
C MET A 120 9.14 -2.70 -6.49
N GLY A 121 8.26 -2.22 -5.60
CA GLY A 121 6.93 -1.73 -5.95
C GLY A 121 6.93 -0.29 -6.45
N LYS A 122 7.95 0.50 -6.11
CA LYS A 122 8.01 1.95 -6.38
C LYS A 122 7.72 2.30 -7.84
N LEU A 123 8.36 1.61 -8.78
CA LEU A 123 8.24 1.91 -10.21
C LEU A 123 6.81 1.74 -10.72
N LEU A 124 6.07 0.75 -10.20
CA LEU A 124 4.66 0.59 -10.51
C LEU A 124 3.86 1.80 -10.04
N TYR A 125 4.06 2.23 -8.80
CA TYR A 125 3.29 3.35 -8.24
C TYR A 125 3.62 4.68 -8.92
N VAL A 126 4.89 4.95 -9.24
CA VAL A 126 5.29 6.14 -10.01
C VAL A 126 4.59 6.18 -11.37
N LYS A 127 4.51 5.04 -12.08
CA LYS A 127 3.79 4.95 -13.36
C LYS A 127 2.31 5.32 -13.24
N PHE A 128 1.71 5.11 -12.07
CA PHE A 128 0.31 5.44 -11.78
C PHE A 128 0.14 6.83 -11.13
N GLY A 129 1.18 7.67 -11.13
CA GLY A 129 1.11 9.04 -10.63
C GLY A 129 1.24 9.17 -9.11
N PHE A 130 1.64 8.11 -8.40
CA PHE A 130 1.95 8.24 -6.97
C PHE A 130 3.22 9.07 -6.77
N LYS A 131 3.15 9.99 -5.82
CA LYS A 131 4.27 10.86 -5.44
C LYS A 131 4.90 10.37 -4.15
N GLU A 132 6.23 10.40 -4.08
CA GLU A 132 6.98 10.16 -2.83
C GLU A 132 6.71 11.30 -1.85
N ARG A 133 6.30 10.96 -0.63
CA ARG A 133 5.97 11.89 0.46
C ARG A 133 6.95 11.80 1.63
N GLY A 134 7.78 10.76 1.66
CA GLY A 134 8.82 10.59 2.65
C GLY A 134 9.45 9.20 2.63
N ARG A 135 10.40 8.97 3.52
CA ARG A 135 11.04 7.67 3.74
C ARG A 135 11.02 7.34 5.22
N VAL A 136 10.75 6.10 5.54
CA VAL A 136 10.66 5.61 6.92
C VAL A 136 11.83 4.68 7.16
N LYS A 137 12.72 5.08 8.09
CA LYS A 137 13.80 4.22 8.57
C LYS A 137 13.23 3.25 9.59
N ILE A 138 13.49 1.96 9.41
CA ILE A 138 13.03 0.88 10.28
C ILE A 138 14.26 0.08 10.71
N GLN A 139 14.47 0.00 12.02
CA GLN A 139 15.63 -0.68 12.61
C GLN A 139 15.24 -1.24 13.97
N ALA A 140 15.49 -2.53 14.19
CA ALA A 140 15.32 -3.15 15.50
C ALA A 140 16.46 -2.73 16.44
N LEU A 141 16.15 -2.53 17.72
CA LEU A 141 17.14 -2.14 18.72
C LEU A 141 18.24 -3.21 18.82
N GLY A 142 19.50 -2.77 18.73
CA GLY A 142 20.67 -3.66 18.80
C GLY A 142 21.03 -4.37 17.50
N GLU A 143 20.25 -4.19 16.42
CA GLU A 143 20.60 -4.72 15.09
C GLU A 143 21.27 -3.64 14.23
N SER A 144 22.26 -4.03 13.43
CA SER A 144 22.87 -3.16 12.41
C SER A 144 22.03 -3.08 11.14
N GLU A 145 21.13 -4.04 10.90
CA GLU A 145 20.26 -4.09 9.73
C GLU A 145 19.22 -2.96 9.75
N VAL A 146 19.07 -2.28 8.62
CA VAL A 146 18.11 -1.19 8.44
C VAL A 146 17.30 -1.44 7.18
N VAL A 147 15.99 -1.28 7.28
CA VAL A 147 15.06 -1.30 6.14
C VAL A 147 14.47 0.10 5.95
N TYR A 148 14.28 0.49 4.70
CA TYR A 148 13.60 1.72 4.35
C TYR A 148 12.30 1.41 3.61
N GLU A 149 11.22 2.01 4.09
CA GLU A 149 9.93 2.05 3.38
C GLU A 149 9.74 3.43 2.74
N ILE A 150 9.21 3.46 1.53
CA ILE A 150 8.94 4.71 0.82
C ILE A 150 7.47 5.08 1.04
N ALA A 151 7.22 6.17 1.76
CA ALA A 151 5.88 6.69 1.92
C ALA A 151 5.44 7.33 0.60
N MET A 152 4.43 6.76 -0.05
CA MET A 152 3.89 7.24 -1.32
C MET A 152 2.40 7.54 -1.19
N ALA A 153 1.92 8.51 -1.96
CA ALA A 153 0.49 8.78 -2.05
C ALA A 153 0.08 9.23 -3.45
N TRP A 154 -1.10 8.79 -3.86
CA TRP A 154 -1.83 9.33 -5.01
C TRP A 154 -3.10 10.02 -4.50
N ASP A 155 -3.44 11.15 -5.11
CA ASP A 155 -4.56 11.99 -4.71
C ASP A 155 -5.33 12.41 -5.98
N PRO A 156 -6.64 12.12 -6.10
CA PRO A 156 -7.40 12.52 -7.28
C PRO A 156 -7.42 14.04 -7.50
N ARG A 157 -7.20 14.83 -6.43
CA ARG A 157 -7.15 16.30 -6.51
C ARG A 157 -5.90 16.81 -7.21
N ASP A 158 -4.81 16.04 -7.18
CA ASP A 158 -3.58 16.38 -7.90
C ASP A 158 -3.81 16.29 -9.43
N GLU A 159 -4.79 15.50 -9.90
CA GLU A 159 -5.12 15.37 -11.34
C GLU A 159 -5.92 16.58 -11.87
N SER A 160 -6.60 17.32 -10.99
CA SER A 160 -7.50 18.43 -11.37
C SER A 160 -6.78 19.78 -11.49
N GLY A 161 -5.53 19.87 -11.00
CA GLY A 161 -4.78 21.12 -10.88
C GLY A 161 -3.94 21.51 -12.10
N GLU A 162 -3.90 20.69 -13.16
CA GLU A 162 -3.10 20.97 -14.38
C GLU A 162 -3.87 21.70 -15.50
N VAL A 163 -5.12 22.13 -15.27
CA VAL A 163 -5.84 23.01 -16.22
C VAL A 163 -5.74 24.46 -15.77
N SER A 164 -4.56 25.05 -15.89
CA SER A 164 -4.41 26.52 -15.93
C SER A 164 -3.21 26.93 -16.79
N GLU A 165 -3.26 26.61 -18.08
CA GLU A 165 -2.49 27.34 -19.08
C GLU A 165 -3.43 28.01 -20.09
N GLY A 166 -3.34 29.34 -20.09
CA GLY A 166 -3.40 30.17 -21.30
C GLY A 166 -4.66 30.11 -22.15
N SER A 167 -5.62 31.00 -21.88
CA SER A 167 -6.42 31.59 -22.95
C SER A 167 -6.56 33.07 -22.67
N GLY A 168 -5.96 33.85 -23.57
CA GLY A 168 -5.64 35.25 -23.38
C GLY A 168 -6.80 36.22 -23.62
N ARG A 169 -6.43 37.50 -23.59
CA ARG A 169 -7.00 38.55 -24.43
C ARG A 169 -5.95 39.64 -24.61
N ASN A 170 -5.88 40.09 -25.86
CA ASN A 170 -5.02 41.10 -26.47
C ASN A 170 -4.85 42.38 -25.66
#